data_AF-A0A084SR27-F1
#
_entry.id   AF-A0A084SR27-F1
#
_cell.length_a   1.000
_cell.length_b   1.000
_cell.length_c   1.000
_cell.angle_alpha   90.00
_cell.angle_beta   90.00
_cell.angle_gamma   90.00
#
_symmetry.space_group_name_H-M   'P 1'
#
loop_
_entity.id
_entity.type
_entity.pdbx_description
1 polymer ?
#
loop_
_entity_poly.entity_id
_entity_poly.type
_entity_poly.pdbx_seq_one_letter_code
_entity_poly.pdbx_strand_id
1 'polypeptide(L)'
;MKEEVGRACKATSMRCHEYQSCDELLANWLKYQRCISARVAIMDKCFRGGDENHRREVENYRSGAAECSRLMNLQRCPKQCR
;
A
#
# COMPACT_ATOMS: atom_id res chain seq x y z
N MET A 1 -17.25 -2.21 6.66
CA MET A 1 -15.94 -2.05 7.35
C MET A 1 -14.95 -3.16 7.00
N LYS A 2 -15.19 -4.43 7.35
CA LYS A 2 -14.25 -5.52 6.98
C LYS A 2 -14.13 -5.73 5.46
N GLU A 3 -15.20 -5.48 4.70
CA GLU A 3 -15.20 -5.69 3.26
C GLU A 3 -14.37 -4.69 2.46
N GLU A 4 -14.35 -3.40 2.83
CA GLU A 4 -13.57 -2.39 2.11
C GLU A 4 -12.06 -2.63 2.28
N VAL A 5 -11.61 -2.95 3.50
CA VAL A 5 -10.22 -3.36 3.77
C VAL A 5 -9.93 -4.70 3.12
N GLY A 6 -10.88 -5.64 3.15
CA GLY A 6 -10.74 -6.94 2.49
C GLY A 6 -10.51 -6.79 0.99
N ARG A 7 -11.32 -5.98 0.30
CA ARG A 7 -11.17 -5.72 -1.14
C ARG A 7 -9.93 -4.90 -1.45
N ALA A 8 -9.61 -3.87 -0.66
CA ALA A 8 -8.45 -3.01 -0.92
C ALA A 8 -7.10 -3.66 -0.58
N CYS A 9 -7.05 -4.51 0.45
CA CYS A 9 -5.80 -5.06 1.00
C CYS A 9 -5.58 -6.56 0.72
N LYS A 10 -6.62 -7.33 0.37
CA LYS A 10 -6.53 -8.81 0.24
C LYS A 10 -6.92 -9.36 -1.14
N ALA A 11 -7.32 -8.53 -2.10
CA ALA A 11 -7.82 -9.03 -3.38
C ALA A 11 -6.73 -9.62 -4.30
N THR A 12 -5.48 -9.15 -4.23
CA THR A 12 -4.33 -9.70 -4.98
C THR A 12 -3.02 -9.47 -4.22
N SER A 13 -1.97 -10.23 -4.56
CA SER A 13 -0.62 -9.92 -4.08
C SER A 13 -0.25 -8.49 -4.49
N MET A 14 0.24 -7.72 -3.51
CA MET A 14 0.76 -6.37 -3.71
C MET A 14 2.29 -6.35 -3.71
N ARG A 15 2.96 -7.51 -3.57
CA ARG A 15 4.42 -7.57 -3.47
C ARG A 15 5.08 -7.03 -4.73
N CYS A 16 6.13 -6.24 -4.50
CA CYS A 16 6.98 -5.72 -5.54
C CYS A 16 8.26 -6.55 -5.67
N HIS A 17 8.69 -6.81 -6.90
CA HIS A 17 9.83 -7.64 -7.24
C HIS A 17 10.69 -6.98 -8.32
N GLU A 18 12.00 -7.29 -8.34
CA GLU A 18 12.97 -6.68 -9.26
C GLU A 18 12.69 -6.96 -10.74
N TYR A 19 12.05 -8.10 -11.06
CA TYR A 19 11.71 -8.50 -12.42
C TYR A 19 10.42 -7.86 -12.96
N GLN A 20 9.67 -7.13 -12.13
CA GLN A 20 8.45 -6.46 -12.57
C GLN A 20 8.79 -5.20 -13.37
N SER A 21 7.95 -4.89 -14.35
CA SER A 21 7.98 -3.64 -15.10
C SER A 21 7.57 -2.44 -14.23
N CYS A 22 7.90 -1.23 -14.69
CA CYS A 22 7.49 0.01 -14.04
C CYS A 22 5.97 0.12 -13.84
N ASP A 23 5.17 -0.35 -14.79
CA ASP A 23 3.71 -0.31 -14.70
C ASP A 23 3.17 -1.30 -13.66
N GLU A 24 3.79 -2.49 -13.56
CA GLU A 24 3.45 -3.47 -12.52
C GLU A 24 3.83 -2.97 -11.12
N LEU A 25 5.03 -2.39 -10.98
CA LEU A 25 5.48 -1.78 -9.73
C LEU A 25 4.57 -0.63 -9.30
N LEU A 26 4.15 0.23 -10.23
CA LEU A 26 3.19 1.29 -9.96
C LEU A 26 1.83 0.72 -9.54
N ALA A 27 1.29 -0.24 -10.30
CA ALA A 27 0.00 -0.83 -10.00
C ALA A 27 -0.02 -1.43 -8.59
N ASN A 28 1.07 -2.10 -8.19
CA ASN A 28 1.23 -2.64 -6.85
C ASN A 28 1.40 -1.56 -5.79
N TRP A 29 2.17 -0.51 -6.06
CA TRP A 29 2.29 0.66 -5.19
C TRP A 29 0.92 1.33 -4.96
N LEU A 30 0.11 1.51 -6.01
CA LEU A 30 -1.24 2.08 -5.91
C LEU A 30 -2.17 1.20 -5.07
N LYS A 31 -2.06 -0.13 -5.16
CA LYS A 31 -2.81 -1.05 -4.28
C LYS A 31 -2.42 -0.83 -2.81
N TYR A 32 -1.13 -0.72 -2.50
CA TYR A 32 -0.68 -0.39 -1.14
C TYR A 32 -1.26 0.95 -0.66
N GLN A 33 -1.21 2.01 -1.48
CA GLN A 33 -1.76 3.31 -1.10
C GLN A 33 -3.27 3.25 -0.80
N ARG A 34 -4.03 2.54 -1.64
CA ARG A 34 -5.47 2.32 -1.42
C ARG A 34 -5.73 1.56 -0.12
N CYS A 35 -4.96 0.52 0.16
CA CYS A 35 -5.07 -0.25 1.40
C CYS A 35 -4.73 0.61 2.64
N ILE A 36 -3.63 1.38 2.58
CA ILE A 36 -3.22 2.29 3.66
C ILE A 36 -4.34 3.31 3.93
N SER A 37 -4.85 3.95 2.88
CA SER A 37 -5.92 4.95 3.01
C SER A 37 -7.19 4.36 3.61
N ALA A 38 -7.61 3.17 3.19
CA ALA A 38 -8.80 2.51 3.74
C ALA A 38 -8.63 2.16 5.22
N ARG A 39 -7.42 1.68 5.60
CA ARG A 39 -7.10 1.35 6.99
C ARG A 39 -7.05 2.58 7.89
N VAL A 40 -6.40 3.67 7.44
CA VAL A 40 -6.38 4.94 8.17
C VAL A 40 -7.79 5.49 8.35
N ALA A 41 -8.62 5.50 7.30
CA ALA A 41 -9.99 5.99 7.40
C ALA A 41 -10.84 5.21 8.42
N ILE A 42 -10.71 3.88 8.48
CA ILE A 42 -11.41 3.04 9.46
C ILE A 42 -10.86 3.25 10.87
N MET A 43 -9.54 3.33 10.99
CA MET A 43 -8.83 3.59 12.24
C MET A 43 -9.28 4.91 12.87
N ASP A 44 -9.38 5.97 12.07
CA ASP A 44 -9.84 7.28 12.52
C ASP A 44 -11.33 7.28 12.86
N LYS A 45 -12.16 6.68 11.99
CA LYS A 45 -13.62 6.67 12.15
C LYS A 45 -14.09 5.82 13.34
N CYS A 46 -13.46 4.67 13.57
CA CYS A 46 -13.98 3.65 14.49
C CYS A 46 -13.17 3.52 15.77
N PHE A 47 -11.91 3.94 15.76
CA PHE A 47 -10.95 3.70 16.85
C PHE A 47 -10.26 4.98 17.34
N ARG A 48 -10.78 6.18 17.00
CA ARG A 48 -10.25 7.48 17.41
C ARG A 48 -8.72 7.59 17.23
N GLY A 49 -8.20 7.14 16.08
CA GLY A 49 -6.77 7.19 15.76
C GLY A 49 -6.02 5.87 15.97
N GLY A 50 -6.70 4.80 16.39
CA GLY A 50 -6.22 3.43 16.29
C GLY A 50 -5.46 2.89 17.49
N ASP A 51 -5.69 1.62 17.78
CA ASP A 51 -4.81 0.85 18.66
C ASP A 51 -3.47 0.53 17.98
N GLU A 52 -2.54 0.03 18.77
CA GLU A 52 -1.19 -0.30 18.32
C GLU A 52 -1.19 -1.32 17.17
N ASN A 53 -2.13 -2.27 17.18
CA ASN A 53 -2.23 -3.29 16.13
C ASN A 53 -2.62 -2.65 14.79
N HIS A 54 -3.61 -1.75 14.78
CA HIS A 54 -4.02 -1.04 13.56
C HIS A 54 -2.87 -0.18 13.01
N ARG A 55 -2.12 0.50 13.89
CA ARG A 55 -0.96 1.31 13.49
C ARG A 55 0.15 0.44 12.90
N ARG A 56 0.47 -0.69 13.54
CA ARG A 56 1.48 -1.64 13.06
C ARG A 56 1.10 -2.25 11.71
N GLU A 57 -0.18 -2.57 11.50
CA GLU A 57 -0.65 -3.03 10.20
C GLU A 57 -0.43 -1.96 9.12
N VAL A 58 -0.83 -0.71 9.37
CA VAL A 58 -0.59 0.41 8.43
C VAL A 58 0.89 0.57 8.11
N GLU A 59 1.76 0.46 9.12
CA GLU A 59 3.21 0.56 8.94
C GLU A 59 3.77 -0.58 8.07
N ASN A 60 3.29 -1.82 8.23
CA ASN A 60 3.68 -2.91 7.35
C ASN A 60 3.32 -2.64 5.87
N TYR A 61 2.15 -2.06 5.60
CA TYR A 61 1.78 -1.67 4.23
C TYR A 61 2.61 -0.49 3.71
N ARG A 62 2.97 0.47 4.58
CA ARG A 62 3.87 1.57 4.21
C ARG A 62 5.24 1.04 3.81
N SER A 63 5.79 0.08 4.55
CA SER A 63 7.06 -0.57 4.21
C SER A 63 6.98 -1.30 2.86
N GLY A 64 5.87 -1.99 2.59
CA GLY A 64 5.62 -2.59 1.27
C GLY A 64 5.57 -1.57 0.13
N ALA A 65 4.87 -0.44 0.34
CA ALA A 65 4.85 0.66 -0.63
C ALA A 65 6.24 1.27 -0.86
N ALA A 66 7.01 1.44 0.21
CA ALA A 66 8.37 1.98 0.14
C ALA A 66 9.29 1.07 -0.69
N GLU A 67 9.12 -0.25 -0.60
CA GLU A 67 9.86 -1.20 -1.42
C GLU A 67 9.53 -1.07 -2.91
N CYS A 68 8.25 -0.92 -3.27
CA CYS A 68 7.86 -0.63 -4.64
C CYS A 68 8.51 0.68 -5.13
N SER A 69 8.50 1.74 -4.32
CA SER A 69 9.17 3.00 -4.65
C SER A 69 10.67 2.85 -4.82
N ARG A 70 11.33 2.05 -3.98
CA ARG A 70 12.77 1.74 -4.09
C ARG A 70 13.07 1.08 -5.43
N LEU A 71 12.30 0.06 -5.80
CA LEU A 71 12.45 -0.66 -7.06
C LEU A 71 12.18 0.23 -8.27
N MET A 72 11.14 1.06 -8.23
CA MET A 72 10.87 2.04 -9.30
C MET A 72 12.03 3.03 -9.49
N ASN A 73 12.65 3.49 -8.40
CA ASN A 73 13.83 4.36 -8.47
C ASN A 73 15.05 3.64 -9.06
N LEU A 74 15.30 2.38 -8.67
CA LEU A 74 16.40 1.59 -9.21
C LEU A 74 16.27 1.32 -10.71
N GLN A 75 15.04 1.03 -11.16
CA GLN A 75 14.74 0.83 -12.58
C GLN A 75 14.64 2.14 -13.38
N ARG A 76 14.81 3.31 -12.72
CA ARG A 76 14.64 4.65 -13.34
C ARG A 76 13.28 4.81 -14.02
N CYS A 77 12.24 4.27 -13.41
CA CYS A 77 10.88 4.42 -13.92
C CYS A 77 10.54 5.91 -14.08
N PRO A 78 9.80 6.28 -15.13
CA PRO A 78 9.35 7.67 -15.29
C PRO A 78 8.60 8.09 -14.02
N LYS A 79 8.89 9.31 -13.54
CA LYS A 79 8.15 9.87 -12.40
C LYS A 79 6.69 9.97 -12.80
N GLN A 80 5.88 9.10 -12.23
CA GLN A 80 4.45 9.08 -12.52
C GLN A 80 3.83 10.31 -11.85
N CYS A 81 3.02 11.06 -12.60
CA CYS A 81 2.46 12.34 -12.17
C CYS A 81 1.82 12.23 -10.77
N ARG A 82 2.29 13.10 -9.86
CA ARG A 82 1.68 13.35 -8.56
C ARG A 82 0.41 14.18 -8.74
#